data_AF-A0A1I3R498-F1
#
_entry.id   AF-A0A1I3R498-F1
#
_cell.length_a   1.000
_cell.length_b   1.000
_cell.length_c   1.000
_cell.angle_alpha   90.00
_cell.angle_beta   90.00
_cell.angle_gamma   90.00
#
_symmetry.space_group_name_H-M   'P 1'
#
loop_
_entity.id
_entity.type
_entity.pdbx_description
1 polymer ?
#
loop_
_entity_poly.entity_id
_entity_poly.type
_entity_poly.pdbx_seq_one_letter_code
_entity_poly.pdbx_strand_id
1 'polypeptide(L)' 'MKFTIIIQRETSIQIKGNKVLLIFKNGPTEEMQIGEAVETATWTDNHNLLITLKDGGVRLYSDTINFEKI' A
#
# COMPACT_ATOMS: atom_id res chain seq x y z
N MET A 1 1.40 -5.67 -18.23
CA MET A 1 1.82 -4.28 -18.49
C MET A 1 2.10 -3.64 -17.13
N LYS A 2 3.34 -3.20 -16.87
CA LYS A 2 3.69 -2.54 -15.60
C LYS A 2 3.34 -1.07 -15.72
N PHE A 3 2.62 -0.52 -14.74
CA PHE A 3 2.35 0.90 -14.66
C PHE A 3 2.73 1.42 -13.28
N THR A 4 3.11 2.69 -13.25
CA THR A 4 3.61 3.36 -12.07
C THR A 4 2.57 4.40 -11.65
N ILE A 5 2.03 4.25 -10.44
CA ILE A 5 1.09 5.23 -9.86
C ILE A 5 1.86 6.06 -8.85
N ILE A 6 1.76 7.38 -8.98
CA ILE A 6 2.22 8.32 -7.96
C ILE A 6 1.11 8.37 -6.91
N ILE A 7 1.37 7.83 -5.73
CA ILE A 7 0.36 7.79 -4.66
C ILE A 7 0.40 9.12 -3.93
N GLN A 8 -0.49 10.04 -4.28
CA GLN A 8 -0.73 11.22 -3.47
C GLN A 8 -1.48 10.83 -2.19
N ARG A 9 -1.24 11.56 -1.09
CA ARG A 9 -1.82 11.41 0.27
C ARG A 9 -3.36 11.25 0.36
N GLU A 10 -4.09 11.35 -0.74
CA GLU A 10 -5.55 11.29 -0.81
C GLU A 10 -6.13 9.87 -0.98
N THR A 11 -5.34 8.83 -0.74
CA THR A 11 -5.83 7.45 -0.74
C THR A 11 -6.16 6.98 0.67
N SER A 12 -7.37 6.45 0.86
CA SER A 12 -7.70 5.69 2.07
C SER A 12 -7.03 4.32 2.04
N ILE A 13 -6.54 3.87 3.18
CA ILE A 13 -5.91 2.56 3.33
C ILE A 13 -6.89 1.59 3.98
N GLN A 14 -7.05 0.40 3.41
CA GLN A 14 -7.76 -0.71 4.05
C GLN A 14 -6.88 -1.96 4.08
N ILE A 15 -6.84 -2.63 5.23
CA ILE A 15 -6.09 -3.88 5.42
C ILE A 15 -7.04 -5.07 5.30
N LYS A 16 -6.65 -6.08 4.52
CA LYS A 16 -7.36 -7.37 4.41
C LYS A 16 -6.37 -8.53 4.49
N GLY A 17 -6.12 -8.99 5.71
CA GLY A 17 -5.20 -10.11 5.95
C GLY A 17 -3.79 -9.76 5.49
N ASN A 18 -3.31 -10.38 4.41
CA ASN A 18 -1.99 -10.15 3.82
C ASN A 18 -1.96 -9.12 2.67
N LYS A 19 -3.05 -8.35 2.53
CA LYS A 19 -3.24 -7.36 1.47
C LYS A 19 -3.44 -5.96 2.05
N VAL A 20 -2.92 -4.97 1.33
CA VAL A 20 -3.25 -3.55 1.55
C VAL A 20 -3.98 -3.03 0.32
N LEU A 21 -5.16 -2.45 0.54
CA LEU A 21 -5.96 -1.80 -0.48
C LEU A 21 -5.74 -0.30 -0.39
N LEU A 22 -5.42 0.31 -1.54
CA LEU A 22 -5.30 1.74 -1.69
C LEU A 22 -6.52 2.25 -2.46
N ILE A 23 -7.39 2.97 -1.76
CA ILE A 23 -8.66 3.45 -2.30
C ILE A 23 -8.47 4.91 -2.72
N PHE A 24 -8.37 5.14 -4.02
CA PHE A 24 -8.19 6.47 -4.59
C PHE A 24 -9.55 7.18 -4.71
N LYS A 25 -9.63 8.43 -4.24
CA LYS A 25 -10.87 9.23 -4.23
C LYS A 25 -11.57 9.32 -5.58
N ASN A 26 -10.81 9.43 -6.67
CA ASN A 26 -11.31 9.57 -8.05
C ASN A 26 -10.78 8.47 -8.97
N GLY A 27 -10.47 7.27 -8.44
CA GLY A 27 -9.78 6.23 -9.19
C GLY A 27 -10.14 4.81 -8.78
N PRO A 28 -9.57 3.81 -9.47
CA PRO A 28 -9.71 2.42 -9.06
C PRO A 28 -9.12 2.20 -7.66
N THR A 29 -9.60 1.18 -6.96
CA THR A 29 -8.89 0.66 -5.78
C THR A 29 -7.78 -0.25 -6.27
N GLU A 30 -6.55 0.01 -5.83
CA GLU A 30 -5.41 -0.84 -6.13
C GLU A 30 -5.14 -1.79 -4.97
N GLU A 31 -4.81 -3.03 -5.29
CA GLU A 31 -4.49 -4.06 -4.31
C GLU A 31 -2.98 -4.33 -4.30
N MET A 32 -2.39 -4.27 -3.11
CA MET A 32 -0.99 -4.55 -2.89
C MET A 32 -0.83 -5.85 -2.10
N GLN A 33 -0.20 -6.84 -2.74
CA GLN A 33 0.16 -8.11 -2.10
C GLN A 33 1.40 -7.92 -1.23
N ILE A 34 1.26 -8.11 0.07
CA ILE A 34 2.39 -8.01 1.01
C ILE A 34 3.02 -9.40 1.22
N GLY A 35 2.24 -10.47 1.01
CA GLY A 35 2.66 -11.86 1.22
C GLY A 35 2.52 -12.33 2.67
N GLU A 36 2.57 -11.40 3.64
CA GLU A 36 2.47 -11.66 5.07
C GLU A 36 1.31 -10.88 5.70
N ALA A 37 0.77 -11.39 6.81
CA ALA A 37 -0.36 -10.76 7.50
C ALA A 37 0.02 -9.37 8.01
N VAL A 38 -0.76 -8.37 7.59
CA VAL A 38 -0.55 -6.97 7.93
C VAL A 38 -1.29 -6.64 9.23
N GLU A 39 -0.58 -5.95 10.13
CA GLU A 39 -1.14 -5.43 11.38
C GLU A 39 -1.60 -3.98 11.19
N THR A 40 -0.72 -3.13 10.66
CA THR A 40 -1.02 -1.72 10.39
C THR A 40 -0.40 -1.24 9.10
N ALA A 41 -0.99 -0.22 8.47
CA ALA A 41 -0.49 0.43 7.28
C ALA A 41 -0.83 1.92 7.33
N THR A 42 0.16 2.78 7.17
CA THR A 42 0.00 4.23 7.28
C THR A 42 0.93 4.98 6.34
N TRP A 43 0.48 6.15 5.89
CA TRP A 43 1.36 7.10 5.20
C TRP A 43 2.26 7.79 6.20
N THR A 44 3.54 7.91 5.85
CA THR A 44 4.51 8.74 6.56
C THR A 44 4.45 10.19 6.09
N ASP A 45 5.08 11.10 6.82
CA ASP A 45 5.19 12.50 6.41
C ASP A 45 5.98 12.70 5.11
N ASN A 46 6.91 11.79 4.83
CA ASN A 46 7.72 11.79 3.63
C ASN A 46 7.08 10.99 2.48
N HIS A 47 5.75 10.88 2.45
CA HIS A 47 4.96 10.23 1.39
C HIS A 47 5.17 8.71 1.19
N ASN A 48 6.05 8.07 1.96
CA ASN A 48 6.20 6.61 1.94
C ASN A 48 5.06 5.90 2.66
N LEU A 49 4.69 4.71 2.18
CA LEU A 49 3.78 3.80 2.86
C LEU A 49 4.56 2.91 3.84
N LEU A 50 4.30 3.06 5.13
CA LEU A 50 4.82 2.21 6.19
C LEU A 50 3.82 1.09 6.49
N ILE A 51 4.28 -0.16 6.45
CA ILE A 51 3.50 -1.35 6.76
C ILE A 51 4.18 -2.10 7.90
N THR A 52 3.43 -2.37 8.97
CA THR A 52 3.85 -3.24 10.06
C THR A 52 3.10 -4.56 9.95
N LEU A 53 3.83 -5.65 10.02
CA LEU A 53 3.34 -7.02 9.94
C LEU A 53 2.99 -7.55 11.34
N LYS A 54 2.14 -8.57 11.40
CA LYS A 54 1.72 -9.20 12.67
C LYS A 54 2.85 -9.86 13.45
N ASP A 55 3.92 -10.25 12.77
CA ASP A 55 5.12 -10.84 13.37
C ASP A 55 6.12 -9.79 13.90
N GLY A 56 5.79 -8.50 13.77
CA GLY A 56 6.65 -7.38 14.17
C GLY A 56 7.57 -6.88 13.06
N GLY A 57 7.55 -7.49 11.87
CA GLY A 57 8.29 -7.00 10.71
C GLY A 57 7.78 -5.64 10.23
N VAL A 58 8.67 -4.81 9.69
CA VAL A 58 8.34 -3.48 9.17
C VAL A 58 8.83 -3.35 7.74
N ARG A 59 7.98 -2.82 6.86
CA ARG A 59 8.29 -2.57 5.46
C ARG A 59 7.96 -1.12 5.10
N LEU A 60 8.86 -0.49 4.36
CA LEU A 60 8.68 0.87 3.87
C LEU A 60 8.67 0.85 2.34
N TYR A 61 7.61 1.39 1.75
CA TYR A 61 7.47 1.50 0.30
C TYR A 61 7.49 2.97 -0.09
N SER A 62 8.39 3.30 -1.02
CA SER A 62 8.47 4.64 -1.58
C SER A 62 7.28 4.98 -2.46
N ASP A 63 7.03 6.28 -2.65
CA ASP A 63 5.96 6.93 -3.43
C ASP A 63 5.63 6.28 -4.78
N THR A 64 6.61 5.56 -5.34
CA THR A 64 6.51 4.78 -6.56
C THR A 64 6.27 3.31 -6.22
N ILE A 65 5.02 2.92 -5.98
CA ILE A 65 4.65 1.51 -5.85
C ILE A 65 4.27 1.00 -7.24
N ASN A 66 5.04 0.02 -7.73
CA ASN A 66 4.73 -0.63 -9.00
C ASN A 66 3.69 -1.71 -8.76
N PHE A 67 2.50 -1.52 -9.32
CA PHE A 67 1.45 -2.54 -9.31
C PHE A 67 1.66 -3.44 -10.53
N GLU A 68 1.74 -4.75 -10.29
CA GLU A 68 1.62 -5.74 -11.36
C GLU A 68 0.15 -6.13 -11.47
N LYS A 69 -0.49 -5.75 -12.58
CA LYS A 69 -1.84 -6.20 -12.89
C LYS A 69 -1.77 -7.65 -13.38
N ILE A 70 -2.37 -8.55 -12.60
CA ILE A 70 -2.60 -9.96 -12.96
C ILE A 70 -3.74 -10.02 -13.99
#